data_AF-A0AA35E298-F1
#
_entry.id   AF-A0AA35E298-F1
#
_cell.length_a   1.000
_cell.length_b   1.000
_cell.length_c   1.000
_cell.angle_alpha   90.00
_cell.angle_beta   90.00
_cell.angle_gamma   90.00
#
_symmetry.space_group_name_H-M   'P 1'
#
loop_
_entity.id
_entity.type
_entity.pdbx_description
1 polymer ?
#
loop_
_entity_poly.entity_id
_entity_poly.type
_entity_poly.pdbx_seq_one_letter_code
_entity_poly.pdbx_strand_id
1 'polypeptide(L)' 'MPRYSAERKAAVLKKLLPPHNRSVASVATEEGISDAALYNWLKQCREKGVPVPGYR' A
#
# COMPACT_ATOMS: atom_id res chain seq x y z
N MET A 1 -9.20 3.06 -16.63
CA MET A 1 -8.52 3.26 -15.34
C MET A 1 -7.04 3.47 -15.62
N PRO A 2 -6.41 4.55 -15.13
CA PRO A 2 -4.97 4.71 -15.28
C PRO A 2 -4.29 3.51 -14.61
N ARG A 3 -3.57 2.71 -15.40
CA ARG A 3 -2.83 1.56 -14.90
C ARG A 3 -1.67 2.12 -14.07
N TYR A 4 -1.75 2.01 -12.75
CA TYR A 4 -0.56 2.23 -11.92
C TYR A 4 0.51 1.23 -12.36
N SER A 5 1.68 1.72 -12.74
CA SER A 5 2.81 0.87 -13.09
C SER A 5 3.16 -0.03 -11.90
N ALA A 6 3.56 -1.27 -12.18
CA ALA A 6 3.92 -2.24 -11.14
C ALA A 6 5.03 -1.69 -10.21
N GLU A 7 5.97 -0.92 -10.76
CA GLU A 7 7.01 -0.20 -10.03
C GLU A 7 6.45 0.78 -9.01
N ARG A 8 5.45 1.57 -9.42
CA ARG A 8 4.81 2.57 -8.55
C ARG A 8 4.07 1.87 -7.40
N LYS A 9 3.33 0.80 -7.71
CA LYS A 9 2.68 -0.04 -6.69
C LYS A 9 3.69 -0.66 -5.72
N ALA A 10 4.83 -1.15 -6.20
CA ALA A 10 5.87 -1.73 -5.37
C ALA A 10 6.56 -0.69 -4.47
N ALA A 11 6.84 0.51 -4.99
CA ALA A 11 7.42 1.61 -4.22
C ALA A 11 6.49 2.05 -3.08
N VAL A 12 5.20 2.20 -3.38
CA VAL A 12 4.15 2.54 -2.41
C VAL A 12 4.01 1.45 -1.33
N LEU A 13 3.95 0.19 -1.74
CA LEU A 13 3.86 -0.94 -0.81
C LEU A 13 5.10 -1.04 0.09
N LYS A 14 6.31 -0.77 -0.43
CA LYS A 14 7.53 -0.72 0.39
C LYS A 14 7.45 0.33 1.51
N LYS A 15 6.77 1.46 1.28
CA LYS A 15 6.54 2.49 2.32
C LYS A 15 5.53 2.04 3.37
N LEU A 16 4.50 1.29 2.97
CA LEU A 16 3.41 0.82 3.83
C LEU A 16 3.78 -0.43 4.66
N LEU A 17 4.66 -1.27 4.14
CA LEU A 17 5.09 -2.51 4.78
C LEU A 17 6.20 -2.26 5.83
N PRO A 18 6.45 -3.21 6.74
CA PRO A 18 7.59 -3.16 7.64
C PRO A 18 8.89 -3.08 6.82
N PRO A 19 9.87 -2.25 7.19
CA PRO A 19 10.10 -1.63 8.52
C PRO A 19 9.49 -0.23 8.73
N HIS A 20 8.92 0.40 7.70
CA HIS A 20 8.50 1.80 7.79
C HIS A 20 7.10 1.99 8.41
N ASN A 21 6.19 1.01 8.23
CA ASN A 21 4.82 1.03 8.75
C ASN A 21 4.10 2.38 8.55
N ARG A 22 4.31 3.04 7.39
CA ARG A 22 3.66 4.34 7.13
C ARG A 22 2.15 4.15 7.04
N SER A 23 1.40 5.15 7.48
CA SER A 23 -0.07 5.14 7.38
C SER A 23 -0.54 5.28 5.94
N VAL A 24 -1.60 4.54 5.59
CA VAL A 24 -2.29 4.60 4.28
C VAL A 24 -2.60 6.03 3.88
N ALA A 25 -3.16 6.84 4.79
CA ALA A 25 -3.51 8.22 4.51
C ALA A 25 -2.30 9.10 4.12
N SER A 26 -1.16 8.93 4.79
CA SER A 26 0.05 9.71 4.48
C SER A 26 0.59 9.35 3.09
N VAL A 27 0.65 8.06 2.77
CA VAL A 27 1.14 7.59 1.46
C VAL A 27 0.14 7.94 0.35
N ALA A 28 -1.17 7.89 0.64
CA ALA A 28 -2.22 8.33 -0.28
C ALA A 28 -2.04 9.79 -0.69
N THR A 29 -1.81 10.68 0.28
CA THR A 29 -1.57 12.10 0.02
C THR A 29 -0.22 12.34 -0.69
N GLU A 30 0.84 11.67 -0.27
CA GLU A 30 2.19 11.83 -0.84
C GLU A 30 2.27 11.36 -2.30
N GLU A 31 1.59 10.26 -2.64
CA GLU A 31 1.65 9.62 -3.95
C GLU A 31 0.46 9.98 -4.85
N GLY A 32 -0.56 10.66 -4.30
CA GLY A 32 -1.80 11.00 -4.99
C GLY A 32 -2.65 9.77 -5.33
N ILE A 33 -2.66 8.76 -4.46
CA ILE A 33 -3.37 7.50 -4.65
C ILE A 33 -4.58 7.47 -3.72
N SER A 34 -5.72 6.99 -4.21
CA SER A 34 -6.90 6.80 -3.36
C SER A 34 -6.62 5.78 -2.25
N ASP A 35 -7.05 6.09 -1.03
CA ASP A 35 -6.99 5.20 0.13
C ASP A 35 -7.53 3.79 -0.19
N ALA A 36 -8.67 3.71 -0.90
CA ALA A 36 -9.27 2.45 -1.34
C ALA A 36 -8.34 1.59 -2.20
N ALA A 37 -7.51 2.20 -3.06
CA ALA A 37 -6.54 1.47 -3.87
C ALA A 37 -5.41 0.89 -3.00
N LEU A 38 -4.94 1.67 -2.04
CA LEU A 38 -3.93 1.22 -1.08
C LEU A 38 -4.45 0.09 -0.20
N TYR A 39 -5.67 0.20 0.33
CA TYR A 39 -6.30 -0.88 1.09
C TYR A 39 -6.46 -2.17 0.27
N ASN A 40 -6.83 -2.04 -1.01
CA ASN A 40 -6.88 -3.19 -1.92
C ASN A 40 -5.49 -3.84 -2.11
N TRP A 41 -4.43 -3.04 -2.18
CA TRP A 41 -3.07 -3.56 -2.30
C TRP A 41 -2.57 -4.21 -1.01
N LEU A 42 -2.88 -3.63 0.15
CA LEU A 42 -2.60 -4.23 1.45
C LEU A 42 -3.31 -5.56 1.62
N LYS A 43 -4.59 -5.65 1.21
CA LYS A 43 -5.35 -6.91 1.20
C LYS A 43 -4.66 -7.97 0.34
N GLN A 44 -4.24 -7.62 -0.87
CA GLN A 44 -3.49 -8.52 -1.76
C GLN A 44 -2.14 -8.96 -1.15
N CYS A 45 -1.44 -8.05 -0.45
CA CYS A 45 -0.20 -8.39 0.25
C CYS A 45 -0.44 -9.37 1.40
N ARG A 46 -1.52 -9.18 2.17
CA ARG A 46 -1.95 -10.11 3.21
C ARG A 46 -2.29 -11.49 2.64
N GLU A 47 -3.02 -11.56 1.54
CA GLU A 47 -3.35 -12.83 0.86
C GLU A 47 -2.09 -13.54 0.35
N LYS A 48 -1.03 -12.79 0.01
CA LYS A 48 0.28 -13.33 -0.36
C LYS A 48 1.15 -13.72 0.83
N GLY A 49 0.65 -13.62 2.07
CA GLY A 49 1.39 -13.95 3.28
C GLY A 49 2.41 -12.89 3.72
N VAL A 50 2.34 -11.68 3.15
CA VAL A 50 3.18 -10.56 3.61
C VAL A 50 2.58 -10.01 4.91
N PRO A 51 3.36 -9.86 5.98
CA PRO A 51 2.89 -9.25 7.22
C PRO A 51 2.59 -7.76 6.97
N VAL A 52 1.31 -7.43 6.98
CA VAL A 52 0.82 -6.06 6.78
C VAL A 52 0.46 -5.46 8.13
N PRO A 53 0.94 -4.25 8.47
CA PRO A 53 0.61 -3.62 9.74
C PRO A 53 -0.88 -3.25 9.79
N GLY A 54 -1.54 -3.62 10.88
CA GLY A 54 -2.87 -3.11 11.23
C GLY A 54 -4.04 -3.93 10.69
N TYR A 55 -4.42 -4.96 11.44
CA TYR A 55 -5.83 -5.21 11.73
C TYR A 55 -5.92 -5.93 13.08
N ARG A 56 -6.20 -5.18 14.14
CA ARG A 56 -6.76 -5.71 15.38
C ARG A 56 -8.26 -5.47 15.33
#